data_AF-A0AAC9FBW3-F1
#
_entry.id   AF-A0AAC9FBW3-F1
#
_cell.length_a   1.000
_cell.length_b   1.000
_cell.length_c   1.000
_cell.angle_alpha   90.00
_cell.angle_beta   90.00
_cell.angle_gamma   90.00
#
_symmetry.space_group_name_H-M   'P 1'
#
loop_
_entity.id
_entity.type
_entity.pdbx_description
1 polymer ?
#
loop_
_entity_poly.entity_id
_entity_poly.type
_entity_poly.pdbx_seq_one_letter_code
_entity_poly.pdbx_strand_id
1 'polypeptide(L)' 'MRGDRSIHVWTQVGPDTIRVGTLYVTGGGRRLAFHYEQSSLEDPRHYPVDPALPETTSMRYWGSTTD' A
#
# COMPACT_ATOMS: atom_id res chain seq x y z
N MET A 1 -0.51 21.18 -3.12
CA MET A 1 0.14 20.43 -4.22
C MET A 1 -0.94 19.66 -4.96
N ARG A 2 -1.19 19.98 -6.24
CA ARG A 2 -2.24 19.34 -7.04
C ARG A 2 -1.72 17.97 -7.48
N GLY A 3 -2.22 16.87 -6.91
CA GLY A 3 -1.85 15.51 -7.35
C GLY A 3 -1.57 14.48 -6.25
N ASP A 4 -1.52 14.88 -4.97
CA ASP A 4 -1.40 13.91 -3.88
C ASP A 4 -2.74 13.18 -3.69
N ARG A 5 -2.71 11.85 -3.59
CA ARG A 5 -3.90 11.02 -3.39
C ARG A 5 -3.57 9.74 -2.64
N SER A 6 -4.57 9.23 -1.91
CA SER A 6 -4.56 7.90 -1.33
C SER A 6 -5.50 6.98 -2.11
N ILE A 7 -5.09 5.73 -2.29
CA ILE A 7 -5.84 4.69 -2.99
C ILE A 7 -5.92 3.50 -2.05
N HIS A 8 -7.13 3.11 -1.66
CA HIS A 8 -7.33 1.90 -0.87
C HIS A 8 -7.16 0.67 -1.76
N VAL A 9 -6.34 -0.27 -1.32
CA VAL A 9 -6.10 -1.53 -2.02
C VAL A 9 -6.84 -2.64 -1.31
N TRP A 10 -7.63 -3.36 -2.08
CA TRP A 10 -8.47 -4.46 -1.62
C TRP A 10 -8.12 -5.72 -2.41
N THR A 11 -8.30 -6.88 -1.79
CA THR A 11 -8.15 -8.18 -2.44
C THR A 11 -9.33 -9.07 -2.10
N GLN A 12 -9.58 -10.06 -2.95
CA GLN A 12 -10.59 -11.08 -2.71
C GLN A 12 -9.90 -12.37 -2.27
N VAL A 13 -10.28 -12.88 -1.11
CA VAL A 13 -9.79 -14.15 -0.56
C VAL A 13 -10.99 -15.07 -0.35
N GLY A 14 -11.22 -15.98 -1.29
CA GLY A 14 -12.44 -16.79 -1.31
C GLY A 14 -13.69 -15.90 -1.47
N PRO A 15 -14.68 -15.99 -0.56
CA PRO A 15 -15.87 -15.11 -0.59
C PRO A 15 -15.61 -13.72 0.01
N ASP A 16 -14.49 -13.52 0.72
CA ASP A 16 -14.24 -12.31 1.49
C ASP A 16 -13.55 -11.24 0.65
N THR A 17 -13.96 -9.98 0.82
CA THR A 17 -13.23 -8.82 0.32
C THR A 17 -12.51 -8.14 1.48
N ILE A 18 -11.19 -8.14 1.44
CA ILE A 18 -10.33 -7.69 2.55
C ILE A 18 -9.56 -6.45 2.11
N ARG A 19 -9.51 -5.44 2.97
CA ARG A 19 -8.66 -4.28 2.76
C ARG A 19 -7.22 -4.65 3.10
N VAL A 20 -6.34 -4.57 2.12
CA VAL A 20 -4.93 -4.94 2.26
C VAL A 20 -4.11 -3.78 2.78
N GLY A 21 -4.40 -2.57 2.31
CA GLY A 21 -3.57 -1.41 2.59
C GLY A 21 -4.03 -0.14 1.90
N THR A 22 -3.16 0.86 1.94
CA THR A 22 -3.34 2.15 1.27
C THR A 22 -2.08 2.50 0.51
N LEU A 23 -2.21 2.76 -0.79
CA LEU A 23 -1.19 3.34 -1.63
C LEU A 23 -1.30 4.86 -1.58
N TYR A 24 -0.24 5.53 -1.13
CA TYR A 24 -0.09 6.97 -1.18
C TYR A 24 0.72 7.35 -2.41
N VAL A 25 0.15 8.25 -3.21
CA VAL A 25 0.81 8.86 -4.36
C VAL A 25 1.04 10.31 -4.00
N THR A 26 2.29 10.75 -3.94
CA THR A 26 2.67 12.11 -3.52
C THR A 26 3.63 12.76 -4.51
N GLY A 27 3.84 14.07 -4.37
CA GLY A 27 4.77 14.83 -5.21
C GLY A 27 4.32 14.89 -6.67
N GLY A 28 3.01 15.00 -6.91
CA GLY A 28 2.44 15.03 -8.26
C GLY A 28 2.56 13.70 -9.02
N GLY A 29 2.69 12.56 -8.32
CA GLY A 29 2.82 11.24 -8.93
C GLY A 29 4.23 10.67 -8.92
N ARG A 30 5.22 11.41 -8.41
CA ARG A 30 6.64 11.01 -8.43
C ARG A 30 7.06 10.12 -7.26
N ARG A 31 6.28 10.08 -6.18
CA ARG A 31 6.56 9.27 -4.98
C ARG A 31 5.38 8.37 -4.66
N LEU A 32 5.68 7.12 -4.37
CA LEU A 32 4.72 6.08 -4.01
C LEU A 32 5.08 5.53 -2.64
N ALA A 33 4.12 5.37 -1.74
CA ALA A 33 4.30 4.64 -0.49
C ALA A 33 3.15 3.68 -0.30
N PHE A 34 3.45 2.47 0.15
CA PHE A 34 2.42 1.50 0.50
C PHE A 34 2.43 1.26 2.00
N HIS A 35 1.24 1.28 2.58
CA HIS A 35 1.00 1.01 3.99
C HIS A 35 0.03 -0.19 4.08
N TYR A 36 0.49 -1.30 4.63
CA TYR A 36 -0.38 -2.45 4.88
C TYR A 36 -1.30 -2.19 6.07
N GLU A 37 -2.57 -2.61 5.99
CA GLU A 37 -3.45 -2.67 7.14
C GLU A 37 -2.97 -3.77 8.10
N GLN A 38 -2.94 -3.48 9.40
CA GLN A 38 -2.50 -4.47 10.39
C GLN A 38 -3.34 -5.75 10.36
N SER A 39 -4.66 -5.61 10.21
CA SER A 39 -5.57 -6.74 10.08
C SER A 39 -5.29 -7.60 8.84
N SER A 40 -4.76 -7.01 7.77
CA SER A 40 -4.34 -7.77 6.60
C SER A 40 -3.08 -8.58 6.88
N LEU A 41 -2.12 -8.06 7.66
CA LEU A 41 -0.88 -8.78 8.00
C LEU A 41 -1.12 -9.90 9.01
N GLU A 42 -2.14 -9.76 9.86
CA GLU A 42 -2.52 -10.74 10.87
C GLU A 42 -3.45 -11.84 10.30
N ASP A 43 -4.03 -11.66 9.10
CA ASP A 43 -4.85 -12.69 8.45
C ASP A 43 -3.94 -13.87 8.03
N PRO A 44 -4.23 -15.11 8.45
CA PRO A 44 -3.41 -16.28 8.08
C PRO A 44 -3.41 -16.58 6.58
N ARG A 45 -4.33 -15.98 5.81
CA ARG A 45 -4.42 -16.08 4.34
C ARG A 45 -3.71 -14.91 3.64
N HIS A 46 -3.02 -14.06 4.40
CA HIS A 46 -2.28 -12.94 3.85
C HIS A 46 -1.32 -13.38 2.76
N TYR A 47 -1.26 -12.58 1.70
CA TYR A 47 -0.21 -12.65 0.70
C TYR A 47 0.26 -11.22 0.39
N PRO A 48 1.57 -10.97 0.29
CA PRO A 48 2.08 -9.66 -0.03
C PRO A 48 1.59 -9.20 -1.41
N VAL A 49 1.29 -7.90 -1.53
CA VAL A 49 0.84 -7.31 -2.81
C VAL A 49 1.93 -7.44 -3.88
N ASP A 50 3.19 -7.29 -3.46
CA ASP A 50 4.39 -7.51 -4.25
C ASP A 50 5.52 -7.92 -3.29
N PRO A 51 6.28 -9.00 -3.55
CA PRO A 51 7.38 -9.44 -2.69
C PRO A 51 8.48 -8.39 -2.47
N ALA A 52 8.60 -7.40 -3.35
CA ALA A 52 9.55 -6.29 -3.21
C ALA A 52 9.08 -5.22 -2.21
N LEU A 53 7.79 -5.25 -1.81
CA LEU A 53 7.24 -4.33 -0.83
C LEU A 53 7.43 -4.90 0.58
N PRO A 54 8.06 -4.16 1.51
CA PRO A 54 8.14 -4.56 2.90
C PRO A 54 6.74 -4.62 3.52
N GLU A 55 6.43 -5.76 4.13
CA GLU A 55 5.20 -6.02 4.88
C GLU A 55 5.23 -5.28 6.22
N THR A 56 4.95 -3.98 6.18
CA THR A 56 4.99 -3.13 7.37
C THR A 56 3.80 -2.16 7.42
N THR A 57 3.35 -1.87 8.64
CA THR A 57 2.40 -0.80 8.95
C THR A 57 3.09 0.58 9.01
N SER A 58 4.41 0.64 8.87
CA SER A 58 5.14 1.90 8.79
C SER A 58 5.13 2.43 7.35
N MET A 59 4.79 3.70 7.15
CA MET A 59 4.89 4.30 5.82
C MET A 59 6.35 4.34 5.35
N ARG A 60 6.61 3.74 4.18
CA ARG A 60 7.88 3.87 3.46
C ARG A 60 7.64 4.36 2.05
N TYR A 61 8.36 5.40 1.67
CA TYR A 61 8.28 6.00 0.33
C TYR A 61 9.34 5.38 -0.58
N TRP A 62 8.91 5.01 -1.78
CA TRP A 62 9.72 4.63 -2.93
C TRP A 62 9.50 5.65 -4.06
N GLY A 63 10.52 5.85 -4.88
CA GLY A 63 10.53 6.87 -5.93
C GLY A 63 11.64 7.91 -5.70
N SER A 64 12.09 8.55 -6.76
CA SER A 64 13.23 9.45 -6.68
C SER A 64 12.88 10.72 -5.91
N THR A 65 13.84 11.22 -5.13
CA THR A 65 13.78 12.55 -4.53
C THR A 65 14.18 13.64 -5.52
N THR A 66 14.47 13.31 -6.77
CA THR A 66 14.90 14.28 -7.77
C THR A 66 13.72 15.11 -8.26
N ASP A 67 13.81 16.41 -7.97
CA ASP A 67 13.09 17.47 -8.65
C ASP A 67 13.50 17.55 -10.13
#